data_AF-A0A9Y2D6M0-F1
#
_entry.id   AF-A0A9Y2D6M0-F1
#
_cell.length_a   1.000
_cell.length_b   1.000
_cell.length_c   1.000
_cell.angle_alpha   90.00
_cell.angle_beta   90.00
_cell.angle_gamma   90.00
#
_symmetry.space_group_name_H-M   'P 1'
#
loop_
_entity.id
_entity.type
_entity.pdbx_description
1 polymer ?
#
loop_
_entity_poly.entity_id
_entity_poly.type
_entity_poly.pdbx_seq_one_letter_code
_entity_poly.pdbx_strand_id
1 'polypeptide(L)'
;MRSLYAGKFVSQWGDYDDGTWLAELGHLTTRHLELGLVRLRQQVRDAAKSGDEAWPPQPVPFAAMCEPRPEDVGLPTVDAAWREACAHCHDPSGWRWSHDAVRMAGQAIGWREIHGTTAQSVRVRLEKRFSREYGALVNRVMAGQPLATQGLIESDGTRNRAELAERASREAAQQQAEAAGLPHRMNASQGLAMLKAATGRA
;
A
#
# COMPACT_ATOMS: atom_id res chain seq x y z
N MET A 1 11.08 -23.35 -29.32
CA MET A 1 11.65 -23.64 -27.98
C MET A 1 11.78 -25.14 -27.71
N ARG A 2 10.85 -26.02 -28.12
CA ARG A 2 10.96 -27.49 -27.98
C ARG A 2 12.27 -28.08 -28.54
N SER A 3 12.84 -27.52 -29.62
CA SER A 3 14.04 -28.10 -30.25
C SER A 3 15.38 -27.78 -29.56
N LEU A 4 15.42 -26.89 -28.55
CA LEU A 4 16.68 -26.51 -27.89
C LEU A 4 16.96 -27.29 -26.60
N TYR A 5 15.92 -27.68 -25.85
CA TYR A 5 16.09 -28.22 -24.48
C TYR A 5 15.28 -29.49 -24.17
N ALA A 6 14.46 -30.01 -25.10
CA ALA A 6 13.41 -31.00 -24.78
C ALA A 6 13.87 -32.25 -23.99
N GLY A 7 14.98 -32.89 -24.35
CA GLY A 7 15.39 -34.13 -23.68
C GLY A 7 15.79 -33.94 -22.21
N LYS A 8 16.58 -32.89 -21.92
CA LYS A 8 17.00 -32.57 -20.53
C LYS A 8 15.89 -31.90 -19.74
N PHE A 9 15.12 -31.01 -20.38
CA PHE A 9 14.04 -30.28 -19.74
C PHE A 9 12.93 -31.23 -19.24
N VAL A 10 12.44 -32.13 -20.10
CA VAL A 10 11.39 -33.09 -19.73
C VAL A 10 11.88 -34.05 -18.65
N SER A 11 13.16 -34.45 -18.67
CA SER A 11 13.77 -35.32 -17.65
C SER A 11 13.89 -34.65 -16.28
N GLN A 12 14.27 -33.36 -16.22
CA GLN A 12 14.42 -32.65 -14.95
C GLN A 12 13.11 -32.08 -14.40
N TRP A 13 12.13 -31.74 -15.25
CA TRP A 13 10.99 -30.90 -14.88
C TRP A 13 9.63 -31.48 -15.26
N GLY A 14 9.60 -32.59 -16.00
CA GLY A 14 8.37 -33.13 -16.57
C GLY A 14 7.89 -32.37 -17.80
N ASP A 15 6.74 -32.80 -18.32
CA ASP A 15 6.15 -32.26 -19.55
C ASP A 15 5.14 -31.12 -19.26
N TYR A 16 4.71 -31.00 -18.00
CA TYR A 16 3.71 -30.03 -17.52
C TYR A 16 4.04 -29.54 -16.10
N ASP A 17 3.62 -28.30 -15.79
CA ASP A 17 3.63 -27.79 -14.42
C ASP A 17 2.62 -28.57 -13.57
N ASP A 18 3.07 -29.10 -12.45
CA ASP A 18 2.26 -29.81 -11.45
C ASP A 18 1.68 -28.86 -10.38
N GLY A 19 1.90 -27.56 -10.54
CA GLY A 19 1.45 -26.51 -9.63
C GLY A 19 2.50 -26.15 -8.58
N THR A 20 3.69 -26.78 -8.61
CA THR A 20 4.80 -26.44 -7.69
C THR A 20 5.18 -24.98 -7.81
N TRP A 21 5.24 -24.42 -9.03
CA TRP A 21 5.53 -23.01 -9.23
C TRP A 21 4.49 -22.09 -8.58
N LEU A 22 3.21 -22.43 -8.70
CA LEU A 22 2.14 -21.65 -8.08
C LEU A 22 2.17 -21.75 -6.55
N ALA A 23 2.45 -22.94 -6.01
CA ALA A 23 2.57 -23.15 -4.57
C ALA A 23 3.73 -22.34 -3.97
N GLU A 24 4.90 -22.38 -4.63
CA GLU A 24 6.10 -21.69 -4.17
C GLU A 24 6.04 -20.18 -4.38
N LEU A 25 5.46 -19.69 -5.48
CA LEU A 25 5.43 -18.25 -5.80
C LEU A 25 4.13 -17.54 -5.41
N GLY A 26 3.09 -18.28 -5.01
CA GLY A 26 1.75 -17.72 -4.79
C GLY A 26 1.67 -16.67 -3.68
N HIS A 27 2.67 -16.61 -2.81
CA HIS A 27 2.77 -15.60 -1.75
C HIS A 27 3.47 -14.30 -2.21
N LEU A 28 4.08 -14.28 -3.41
CA LEU A 28 4.84 -13.16 -3.92
C LEU A 28 3.95 -12.18 -4.69
N THR A 29 4.25 -10.89 -4.56
CA THR A 29 3.57 -9.84 -5.33
C THR A 29 4.11 -9.75 -6.76
N THR A 30 3.35 -9.14 -7.68
CA THR A 30 3.81 -8.89 -9.05
C THR A 30 5.15 -8.16 -9.10
N ARG A 31 5.36 -7.19 -8.21
CA ARG A 31 6.61 -6.43 -8.11
C ARG A 31 7.80 -7.30 -7.70
N HIS A 32 7.60 -8.27 -6.80
CA HIS A 32 8.64 -9.23 -6.41
C HIS A 32 9.04 -10.12 -7.58
N LEU A 33 8.05 -10.58 -8.34
CA LEU A 33 8.29 -11.39 -9.54
C LEU A 33 9.06 -10.59 -10.61
N GLU A 34 8.75 -9.31 -10.79
CA GLU A 34 9.48 -8.41 -11.69
C GLU A 34 10.95 -8.27 -11.27
N LEU A 35 11.23 -8.10 -9.98
CA LEU A 35 12.59 -8.04 -9.43
C LEU A 35 13.35 -9.36 -9.69
N GLY A 36 12.72 -10.49 -9.40
CA GLY A 36 13.29 -11.82 -9.66
C GLY A 36 13.61 -12.02 -11.13
N LEU A 37 12.72 -11.59 -12.04
CA LEU A 37 12.94 -11.66 -13.49
C LEU A 37 14.12 -10.79 -13.96
N VAL A 38 14.29 -9.59 -13.40
CA VAL A 38 15.44 -8.73 -13.73
C VAL A 38 16.74 -9.41 -13.32
N ARG A 39 16.81 -9.96 -12.11
CA ARG A 39 17.99 -10.68 -11.60
C ARG A 39 18.28 -11.95 -12.39
N LEU A 40 17.26 -12.73 -12.71
CA LEU A 40 17.38 -13.94 -13.53
C LEU A 40 17.96 -13.60 -14.91
N ARG A 41 17.47 -12.54 -15.56
CA ARG A 41 18.01 -12.07 -16.84
C ARG A 41 19.47 -11.67 -16.73
N GLN A 42 19.86 -11.02 -15.62
CA GLN A 42 21.25 -10.64 -15.38
C GLN A 42 22.14 -11.87 -15.20
N GLN A 43 21.71 -12.85 -14.39
CA GLN A 43 22.41 -14.11 -14.19
C GLN A 43 22.62 -14.87 -15.51
N VAL A 44 21.58 -14.98 -16.34
CA VAL A 44 21.67 -15.63 -17.66
C VAL A 44 22.67 -14.90 -18.57
N ARG A 45 22.67 -13.57 -18.56
CA ARG A 45 23.64 -12.77 -19.33
C ARG A 45 25.07 -13.00 -18.85
N ASP A 46 25.29 -13.07 -17.55
CA ASP A 46 26.63 -13.22 -16.99
C ASP A 46 27.17 -14.65 -17.20
N ALA A 47 26.33 -15.67 -17.07
CA ALA A 47 26.68 -17.04 -17.44
C ALA A 47 27.05 -17.16 -18.93
N ALA A 48 26.25 -16.52 -19.81
CA ALA A 48 26.54 -16.50 -21.25
C ALA A 48 27.88 -15.84 -21.58
N LYS A 49 28.31 -14.83 -20.81
CA LYS A 49 29.64 -14.20 -20.95
C LYS A 49 30.78 -15.10 -20.46
N SER A 50 30.55 -15.86 -19.39
CA SER A 50 31.53 -16.79 -18.81
C SER A 50 31.63 -18.12 -19.57
N GLY A 51 30.76 -18.36 -20.54
CA GLY A 51 30.68 -19.62 -21.29
C GLY A 51 29.94 -20.73 -20.54
N ASP A 52 29.27 -20.40 -19.43
CA ASP A 52 28.46 -21.34 -18.65
C ASP A 52 27.03 -21.41 -19.21
N GLU A 53 26.45 -22.62 -19.19
CA GLU A 53 25.06 -22.82 -19.58
C GLU A 53 24.12 -22.40 -18.43
N ALA A 54 23.43 -21.28 -18.58
CA ALA A 54 22.40 -20.85 -17.63
C ALA A 54 21.06 -21.53 -17.90
N TRP A 55 20.72 -22.50 -17.06
CA TRP A 55 19.39 -23.08 -16.99
C TRP A 55 18.45 -22.25 -16.11
N PRO A 56 17.14 -22.23 -16.38
CA PRO A 56 16.17 -21.62 -15.49
C PRO A 56 16.25 -22.26 -14.08
N PRO A 57 16.21 -21.44 -13.02
CA PRO A 57 16.29 -21.91 -11.64
C PRO A 57 15.07 -22.73 -11.23
N GLN A 58 15.24 -23.55 -10.19
CA GLN A 58 14.14 -24.19 -9.46
C GLN A 58 13.23 -23.13 -8.80
N PRO A 59 11.93 -23.42 -8.58
CA PRO A 59 10.97 -22.48 -7.99
C PRO A 59 11.50 -21.82 -6.72
N VAL A 60 12.10 -22.60 -5.82
CA VAL A 60 12.65 -22.11 -4.53
C VAL A 60 13.82 -21.13 -4.74
N PRO A 61 14.89 -21.46 -5.50
CA PRO A 61 15.92 -20.49 -5.87
C PRO A 61 15.38 -19.24 -6.58
N PHE A 62 14.35 -19.38 -7.43
CA PHE A 62 13.73 -18.23 -8.07
C PHE A 62 12.96 -17.35 -7.07
N ALA A 63 12.23 -17.95 -6.13
CA ALA A 63 11.55 -17.22 -5.06
C ALA A 63 12.56 -16.38 -4.24
N ALA A 64 13.72 -16.95 -3.93
CA ALA A 64 14.80 -16.20 -3.27
C ALA A 64 15.34 -15.04 -4.13
N MET A 65 15.36 -15.16 -5.45
CA MET A 65 15.69 -14.03 -6.34
C MET A 65 14.60 -12.97 -6.35
N CYS A 66 13.35 -13.30 -6.02
CA CYS A 66 12.25 -12.35 -5.95
C CYS A 66 12.23 -11.55 -4.63
N GLU A 67 13.02 -11.96 -3.63
CA GLU A 67 13.12 -11.24 -2.37
C GLU A 67 13.70 -9.84 -2.60
N PRO A 68 12.94 -8.77 -2.29
CA PRO A 68 13.42 -7.41 -2.48
C PRO A 68 14.60 -7.18 -1.54
N ARG A 69 15.65 -6.51 -2.03
CA ARG A 69 16.70 -5.96 -1.18
C ARG A 69 16.48 -4.44 -1.05
N PRO A 70 16.94 -3.83 0.05
CA PRO A 70 16.78 -2.38 0.25
C PRO A 70 17.36 -1.55 -0.90
N GLU A 71 18.42 -2.06 -1.53
CA GLU A 71 19.09 -1.47 -2.69
C GLU A 71 18.23 -1.45 -3.96
N ASP A 72 17.36 -2.46 -4.20
CA ASP A 72 16.54 -2.50 -5.43
C ASP A 72 15.38 -1.51 -5.41
N VAL A 73 15.01 -1.04 -4.22
CA VAL A 73 13.93 -0.07 -4.02
C VAL A 73 14.46 1.35 -3.75
N GLY A 74 15.78 1.55 -3.85
CA GLY A 74 16.41 2.86 -3.64
C GLY A 74 16.31 3.37 -2.19
N LEU A 75 16.12 2.48 -1.22
CA LEU A 75 15.99 2.88 0.18
C LEU A 75 17.39 3.13 0.77
N PRO A 76 17.67 4.34 1.30
CA PRO A 76 18.92 4.60 2.00
C PRO A 76 19.02 3.76 3.29
N THR A 77 20.26 3.54 3.76
CA THR A 77 20.49 2.94 5.08
C THR A 77 19.86 3.80 6.18
N VAL A 78 19.54 3.21 7.33
CA VAL A 78 18.91 3.92 8.46
C VAL A 78 19.73 5.17 8.84
N ASP A 79 21.06 5.04 8.91
CA ASP A 79 21.95 6.15 9.26
C ASP A 79 21.97 7.25 8.20
N ALA A 80 21.91 6.87 6.91
CA ALA A 80 21.83 7.85 5.82
C ALA A 80 20.48 8.58 5.81
N ALA A 81 19.39 7.83 5.99
CA ALA A 81 18.04 8.37 6.11
C ALA A 81 17.91 9.34 7.30
N TRP A 82 18.48 8.96 8.45
CA TRP A 82 18.47 9.81 9.65
C TRP A 82 19.29 11.09 9.48
N ARG A 83 20.46 11.00 8.84
CA ARG A 83 21.28 12.18 8.52
C ARG A 83 20.57 13.13 7.57
N GLU A 84 19.92 12.61 6.53
CA GLU A 84 19.11 13.40 5.60
C GLU A 84 17.94 14.09 6.32
N ALA A 85 17.21 13.34 7.16
CA ALA A 85 16.12 13.88 7.96
C ALA A 85 16.59 15.01 8.89
N CYS A 86 17.73 14.86 9.55
CA CYS A 86 18.32 15.91 10.38
C CYS A 86 18.72 17.14 9.57
N ALA A 87 19.33 16.96 8.40
CA ALA A 87 19.82 18.06 7.57
C ALA A 87 18.68 18.92 7.00
N HIS A 88 17.57 18.28 6.61
CA HIS A 88 16.48 18.94 5.88
C HIS A 88 15.19 19.11 6.70
N CYS A 89 15.24 18.90 8.01
CA CYS A 89 14.09 19.09 8.90
C CYS A 89 13.54 20.53 8.94
N HIS A 90 14.32 21.53 8.51
CA HIS A 90 13.93 22.94 8.48
C HIS A 90 13.00 23.29 7.29
N ASP A 91 13.11 22.56 6.18
CA ASP A 91 12.21 22.69 5.01
C ASP A 91 11.92 21.30 4.40
N PRO A 92 11.04 20.51 5.04
CA PRO A 92 10.72 19.18 4.59
C PRO A 92 9.86 19.15 3.31
N SER A 93 9.24 20.28 2.94
CA SER A 93 8.40 20.43 1.75
C SER A 93 9.19 20.82 0.50
N GLY A 94 10.24 21.63 0.64
CA GLY A 94 11.09 22.07 -0.47
C GLY A 94 12.23 21.12 -0.82
N TRP A 95 12.54 20.15 0.05
CA TRP A 95 13.62 19.19 -0.18
C TRP A 95 13.22 18.01 -1.08
N ARG A 96 14.13 17.60 -1.97
CA ARG A 96 14.02 16.36 -2.75
C ARG A 96 14.57 15.18 -1.96
N TRP A 97 13.69 14.49 -1.26
CA TRP A 97 14.02 13.33 -0.44
C TRP A 97 14.56 12.16 -1.28
N SER A 98 15.58 11.46 -0.76
CA SER A 98 16.13 10.25 -1.39
C SER A 98 15.07 9.16 -1.58
N HIS A 99 14.14 9.05 -0.63
CA HIS A 99 12.97 8.19 -0.74
C HIS A 99 11.82 8.74 0.11
N ASP A 100 10.57 8.55 -0.32
CA ASP A 100 9.39 9.04 0.42
C ASP A 100 9.32 8.47 1.85
N ALA A 101 9.77 7.22 2.03
CA ALA A 101 9.88 6.58 3.35
C ALA A 101 10.71 7.41 4.35
N VAL A 102 11.75 8.12 3.90
CA VAL A 102 12.57 9.00 4.75
C VAL A 102 11.75 10.20 5.21
N ARG A 103 11.03 10.83 4.27
CA ARG A 103 10.12 11.95 4.56
C ARG A 103 9.03 11.56 5.55
N MET A 104 8.36 10.43 5.32
CA MET A 104 7.29 9.97 6.21
C MET A 104 7.81 9.55 7.59
N ALA A 105 8.98 8.91 7.67
CA ALA A 105 9.60 8.59 8.95
C ALA A 105 9.90 9.87 9.74
N GLY A 106 10.49 10.88 9.10
CA GLY A 106 10.75 12.17 9.74
C GLY A 106 9.47 12.92 10.15
N GLN A 107 8.42 12.83 9.35
CA GLN A 107 7.10 13.37 9.70
C GLN A 107 6.48 12.69 10.92
N ALA A 108 6.62 11.37 11.05
CA ALA A 108 6.11 10.58 12.18
C ALA A 108 6.83 10.91 13.51
N ILE A 109 8.11 11.30 13.44
CA ILE A 109 8.86 11.80 14.58
C ILE A 109 8.50 13.26 14.88
N GLY A 110 8.30 14.07 13.84
CA GLY A 110 8.01 15.49 13.95
C GLY A 110 9.23 16.36 13.67
N TRP A 111 9.16 17.15 12.60
CA TRP A 111 10.27 17.99 12.13
C TRP A 111 10.78 18.98 13.17
N ARG A 112 9.88 19.55 13.99
CA ARG A 112 10.24 20.46 15.09
C ARG A 112 11.02 19.77 16.19
N GLU A 113 10.72 18.51 16.50
CA GLU A 113 11.45 17.73 17.51
C GLU A 113 12.87 17.45 17.05
N ILE A 114 13.03 17.10 15.76
CA ILE A 114 14.33 16.87 15.14
C ILE A 114 15.15 18.18 15.13
N HIS A 115 14.56 19.29 14.68
CA HIS A 115 15.23 20.59 14.57
C HIS A 115 15.59 21.20 15.94
N GLY A 116 14.71 21.07 16.95
CA GLY A 116 14.88 21.68 18.27
C GLY A 116 15.84 20.95 19.21
N THR A 117 16.44 19.83 18.79
CA THR A 117 17.24 18.98 19.68
C THR A 117 18.71 19.41 19.72
N THR A 118 19.15 19.94 20.86
CA THR A 118 20.58 20.24 21.13
C THR A 118 21.22 19.20 22.06
N ALA A 119 20.44 18.51 22.89
CA ALA A 119 20.94 17.53 23.85
C ALA A 119 21.19 16.15 23.21
N GLN A 120 22.39 15.60 23.38
CA GLN A 120 22.80 14.31 22.81
C GLN A 120 21.90 13.14 23.24
N SER A 121 21.43 13.13 24.50
CA SER A 121 20.55 12.08 25.03
C SER A 121 19.17 12.07 24.35
N VAL A 122 18.65 13.24 23.98
CA VAL A 122 17.39 13.39 23.24
C VAL A 122 17.59 12.94 21.80
N ARG A 123 18.73 13.28 21.19
CA ARG A 123 19.06 12.90 19.81
C ARG A 123 19.10 11.38 19.62
N VAL A 124 19.75 10.65 20.53
CA VAL A 124 19.80 9.18 20.51
C VAL A 124 18.39 8.56 20.66
N ARG A 125 17.52 9.19 21.45
CA ARG A 125 16.13 8.72 21.60
C ARG A 125 15.33 8.92 20.32
N LEU A 126 15.47 10.08 19.68
CA LEU A 126 14.79 10.38 18.42
C LEU A 126 15.28 9.47 17.29
N GLU A 127 16.59 9.20 17.22
CA GLU A 127 17.19 8.29 16.26
C GLU A 127 16.66 6.86 16.41
N LYS A 128 16.55 6.34 17.65
CA LYS A 128 15.93 5.03 17.89
C LYS A 128 14.46 4.99 17.48
N ARG A 129 13.71 6.06 17.75
CA ARG A 129 12.31 6.17 17.35
C ARG A 129 12.20 6.21 15.82
N PHE A 130 13.04 7.01 15.16
CA PHE A 130 13.13 7.11 13.71
C PHE A 130 13.47 5.77 13.07
N SER A 131 14.47 5.06 13.58
CA SER A 131 14.88 3.73 13.09
C SER A 131 13.70 2.74 13.09
N ARG A 132 12.88 2.75 14.15
CA ARG A 132 11.68 1.91 14.22
C ARG A 132 10.62 2.30 13.18
N GLU A 133 10.29 3.59 13.07
CA GLU A 133 9.28 4.06 12.11
C GLU A 133 9.73 3.85 10.67
N TYR A 134 11.00 4.19 10.37
CA TYR A 134 11.61 3.97 9.06
C TYR A 134 11.67 2.47 8.73
N GLY A 135 12.06 1.61 9.66
CA GLY A 135 12.06 0.16 9.47
C GLY A 135 10.67 -0.40 9.17
N ALA A 136 9.62 0.10 9.82
CA ALA A 136 8.25 -0.27 9.51
C ALA A 136 7.83 0.17 8.10
N LEU A 137 8.23 1.37 7.67
CA LEU A 137 7.96 1.86 6.32
C LEU A 137 8.74 1.08 5.25
N VAL A 138 10.01 0.75 5.52
CA VAL A 138 10.82 -0.14 4.69
C VAL A 138 10.08 -1.46 4.51
N ASN A 139 9.66 -2.11 5.61
CA ASN A 139 8.93 -3.39 5.52
C ASN A 139 7.65 -3.29 4.68
N ARG A 140 6.91 -2.17 4.74
CA ARG A 140 5.73 -1.95 3.89
C ARG A 140 6.10 -1.82 2.40
N VAL A 141 7.14 -1.04 2.08
CA VAL A 141 7.66 -0.91 0.70
C VAL A 141 8.10 -2.27 0.18
N MET A 142 8.82 -3.01 1.02
CA MET A 142 9.32 -4.35 0.72
C MET A 142 8.16 -5.34 0.56
N ALA A 143 7.05 -5.19 1.27
CA ALA A 143 5.83 -5.98 1.05
C ALA A 143 5.01 -5.52 -0.17
N GLY A 144 5.47 -4.50 -0.92
CA GLY A 144 4.74 -3.95 -2.07
C GLY A 144 3.51 -3.13 -1.68
N GLN A 145 3.34 -2.79 -0.40
CA GLN A 145 2.23 -1.97 0.05
C GLN A 145 2.47 -0.51 -0.35
N PRO A 146 1.42 0.23 -0.77
CA PRO A 146 1.57 1.64 -1.05
C PRO A 146 1.96 2.37 0.24
N LEU A 147 2.95 3.24 0.10
CA LEU A 147 3.29 4.22 1.11
C LEU A 147 2.21 5.31 1.10
N ALA A 148 1.02 4.97 1.60
CA ALA A 148 -0.02 5.96 1.77
C ALA A 148 0.52 7.01 2.75
N THR A 149 0.60 8.26 2.27
CA THR A 149 0.46 9.38 3.20
C THR A 149 -0.87 9.09 3.90
N GLN A 150 -0.95 9.19 5.23
CA GLN A 150 -2.25 9.26 5.89
C GLN A 150 -2.96 10.50 5.32
N GLY A 151 -3.55 10.35 4.13
CA GLY A 151 -4.71 11.10 3.72
C GLY A 151 -5.67 10.82 4.84
N LEU A 152 -5.86 11.86 5.64
CA LEU A 152 -6.97 12.07 6.53
C LEU A 152 -8.01 10.97 6.29
N ILE A 153 -8.26 10.12 7.29
CA ILE A 153 -9.64 9.69 7.48
C ILE A 153 -10.41 11.00 7.38
N GLU A 154 -11.16 11.20 6.29
CA GLU A 154 -11.91 12.42 6.07
C GLU A 154 -12.75 12.59 7.32
N SER A 155 -12.28 13.48 8.20
CA SER A 155 -13.05 13.92 9.33
C SER A 155 -14.26 14.60 8.70
N ASP A 156 -15.45 14.29 9.21
CA ASP A 156 -16.74 14.80 8.71
C ASP A 156 -16.77 16.33 8.53
N GLY A 157 -15.79 17.07 9.08
CA GLY A 157 -15.61 18.51 8.94
C GLY A 157 -15.24 19.04 7.55
N THR A 158 -14.78 18.21 6.59
CA THR A 158 -14.53 18.64 5.20
C THR A 158 -15.73 18.45 4.26
N ARG A 159 -16.86 17.93 4.75
CA ARG A 159 -18.05 17.71 3.91
C ARG A 159 -18.62 19.01 3.36
N ASN A 160 -19.00 18.96 2.09
CA ASN A 160 -19.53 20.07 1.33
C ASN A 160 -20.80 20.63 2.00
N ARG A 161 -20.94 21.97 2.03
CA ARG A 161 -22.08 22.67 2.65
C ARG A 161 -23.42 22.21 2.06
N ALA A 162 -23.42 21.81 0.79
CA ALA A 162 -24.58 21.26 0.10
C ALA A 162 -25.03 19.90 0.67
N GLU A 163 -24.08 19.01 1.01
CA GLU A 163 -24.39 17.68 1.54
C GLU A 163 -24.93 17.76 2.98
N LEU A 164 -24.41 18.70 3.79
CA LEU A 164 -24.95 18.99 5.11
C LEU A 164 -26.39 19.52 5.04
N ALA A 165 -26.68 20.39 4.07
CA ALA A 165 -28.02 20.91 3.84
C ALA A 165 -29.00 19.82 3.36
N GLU A 166 -28.56 18.92 2.50
CA GLU A 166 -29.39 17.81 2.03
C GLU A 166 -29.74 16.84 3.17
N ARG A 167 -28.77 16.53 4.03
CA ARG A 167 -28.99 15.66 5.17
C ARG A 167 -29.93 16.29 6.20
N ALA A 168 -29.73 17.57 6.52
CA ALA A 168 -30.64 18.31 7.40
C ALA A 168 -32.07 18.37 6.81
N SER A 169 -32.20 18.53 5.48
CA SER A 169 -33.49 18.49 4.79
C SER A 169 -34.16 17.12 4.87
N ARG A 170 -33.39 16.04 4.69
CA ARG A 170 -33.88 14.66 4.83
C ARG A 170 -34.31 14.34 6.26
N GLU A 171 -33.51 14.73 7.25
CA GLU A 171 -33.83 14.54 8.67
C GLU A 171 -35.07 15.34 9.08
N ALA A 172 -35.21 16.59 8.61
CA ALA A 172 -36.40 17.40 8.86
C ALA A 172 -37.66 16.81 8.18
N ALA A 173 -37.54 16.31 6.95
CA ALA A 173 -38.63 15.64 6.25
C ALA A 173 -39.04 14.35 6.97
N GLN A 174 -38.08 13.61 7.52
CA GLN A 174 -38.33 12.39 8.28
C GLN A 174 -39.00 12.69 9.62
N GLN A 175 -38.57 13.72 10.34
CA GLN A 175 -39.23 14.18 11.57
C GLN A 175 -40.66 14.67 11.31
N GLN A 176 -40.89 15.37 10.19
CA GLN A 176 -42.24 15.78 9.79
C GLN A 176 -43.13 14.58 9.45
N ALA A 177 -42.59 13.55 8.77
CA ALA A 177 -43.31 12.32 8.50
C ALA A 177 -43.66 11.55 9.79
N GLU A 178 -42.72 11.49 10.75
CA GLU A 178 -42.94 10.88 12.06
C GLU A 178 -43.96 11.64 12.90
N ALA A 179 -43.89 12.98 12.93
CA ALA A 179 -44.86 13.83 13.64
C ALA A 179 -46.26 13.76 13.03
N ALA A 180 -46.36 13.60 11.71
CA ALA A 180 -47.62 13.33 11.02
C ALA A 180 -48.11 11.87 11.19
N GLY A 181 -47.36 11.03 11.91
CA GLY A 181 -47.73 9.64 12.20
C GLY A 181 -47.68 8.72 10.98
N LEU A 182 -46.91 9.06 9.94
CA LEU A 182 -46.80 8.22 8.75
C LEU A 182 -45.94 6.98 9.06
N PRO A 183 -46.48 5.76 8.89
CA PRO A 183 -45.73 4.54 9.16
C PRO A 183 -44.61 4.32 8.13
N HIS A 184 -43.45 3.86 8.60
CA HIS A 184 -42.23 3.64 7.81
C HIS A 184 -42.38 2.60 6.67
N ARG A 185 -43.40 1.73 6.74
CA ARG A 185 -43.83 0.84 5.66
C ARG A 185 -45.35 0.76 5.66
N MET A 186 -45.96 1.05 4.51
CA MET A 186 -47.41 0.90 4.30
C MET A 186 -47.68 -0.32 3.44
N ASN A 187 -48.71 -1.09 3.78
CA ASN A 187 -49.26 -2.09 2.86
C ASN A 187 -50.19 -1.39 1.83
N ALA A 188 -50.56 -2.11 0.77
CA ALA A 188 -51.33 -1.56 -0.35
C ALA A 188 -52.69 -0.96 0.09
N SER A 189 -53.35 -1.55 1.09
CA SER A 189 -54.63 -1.05 1.59
C SER A 189 -54.48 0.22 2.45
N GLN A 190 -53.44 0.29 3.28
CA GLN A 190 -53.11 1.50 4.04
C GLN A 190 -52.72 2.65 3.11
N GLY A 191 -51.95 2.38 2.05
CA GLY A 191 -51.56 3.37 1.04
C GLY A 191 -52.76 3.97 0.32
N LEU A 192 -53.72 3.13 -0.06
CA LEU A 192 -54.96 3.56 -0.71
C LEU A 192 -55.84 4.43 0.23
N ALA A 193 -55.93 4.06 1.51
CA ALA A 193 -56.71 4.81 2.50
C ALA A 193 -56.17 6.23 2.72
N MET A 194 -54.83 6.38 2.78
CA MET A 194 -54.20 7.71 2.93
C MET A 194 -54.33 8.56 1.67
N LEU A 195 -54.23 7.97 0.47
CA LEU A 195 -54.50 8.68 -0.78
C LEU A 195 -55.95 9.17 -0.88
N LYS A 196 -56.92 8.36 -0.45
CA LYS A 196 -58.33 8.79 -0.37
C LYS A 196 -58.54 9.93 0.61
N ALA A 197 -57.90 9.86 1.78
CA ALA A 197 -57.95 10.93 2.78
C ALA A 197 -57.33 12.24 2.28
N ALA A 198 -56.20 12.17 1.57
CA ALA A 198 -55.52 13.35 1.03
C ALA A 198 -56.24 13.96 -0.17
N THR A 199 -56.95 13.16 -0.97
CA THR A 199 -57.66 13.62 -2.18
C THR A 199 -59.16 13.90 -1.96
N GLY A 200 -59.67 13.66 -0.75
CA GLY A 200 -61.04 13.98 -0.34
C GLY A 200 -62.14 13.20 -1.07
N ARG A 201 -61.81 12.08 -1.73
CA ARG A 201 -62.77 11.21 -2.42
C ARG A 201 -62.96 9.92 -1.63
N ALA A 202 -64.09 9.83 -0.91
CA ALA A 202 -64.54 8.59 -0.26
C ALA A 202 -64.88 7.53 -1.32
#